data_AF-A0A959T555-F1
#
_entry.id   AF-A0A959T555-F1
#
_cell.length_a   1.000
_cell.length_b   1.000
_cell.length_c   1.000
_cell.angle_alpha   90.00
_cell.angle_beta   90.00
_cell.angle_gamma   90.00
#
_symmetry.space_group_name_H-M   'P 1'
#
loop_
_entity.id
_entity.type
_entity.pdbx_description
1 polymer ?
#
loop_
_entity_poly.entity_id
_entity_poly.type
_entity_poly.pdbx_seq_one_letter_code
_entity_poly.pdbx_strand_id
1 'polypeptide(L)'
;VQNIPEVPQNLKDLYKTAYEISQKAIIDMAADRGAFICQSQSLNLFLENPNFAKMTSMHFYSWKAGLKTGMYYLRSKAATDAIKFTVDKSKLEQPAGAKVAEPAMAVANGSTMSADAAAQIACSLDDPDSCEMCSG
;
A
#
# COMPACT_ATOMS: atom_id res chain seq x y z
N VAL A 1 2.70 -2.89 0.19
CA VAL A 1 2.06 -1.56 0.40
C VAL A 1 2.91 -0.38 -0.05
N GLN A 2 4.17 -0.59 -0.47
CA GLN A 2 5.13 0.50 -0.72
C GLN A 2 4.69 1.50 -1.81
N ASN A 3 4.06 1.01 -2.89
CA ASN A 3 3.73 1.82 -4.07
C ASN A 3 2.36 2.54 -3.98
N ILE A 4 1.73 2.59 -2.81
CA ILE A 4 0.42 3.23 -2.62
C ILE A 4 0.65 4.65 -2.05
N PRO A 5 0.35 5.73 -2.79
CA PRO A 5 0.63 7.10 -2.35
C PRO A 5 -0.09 7.50 -1.06
N GLU A 6 -1.32 7.03 -0.86
CA GLU A 6 -2.20 7.41 0.26
C GLU A 6 -1.76 6.82 1.60
N VAL A 7 -0.91 5.79 1.58
CA VAL A 7 -0.47 5.10 2.80
C VAL A 7 0.67 5.88 3.48
N PRO A 8 0.51 6.26 4.75
CA PRO A 8 1.56 6.90 5.54
C PRO A 8 2.87 6.10 5.63
N GLN A 9 3.99 6.80 5.77
CA GLN A 9 5.33 6.20 5.75
C GLN A 9 5.57 5.21 6.90
N ASN A 10 5.06 5.50 8.11
CA ASN A 10 5.18 4.60 9.25
C ASN A 10 4.54 3.22 8.97
N LEU A 11 3.41 3.17 8.25
CA LEU A 11 2.77 1.92 7.87
C LEU A 11 3.55 1.21 6.77
N LYS A 12 4.11 1.94 5.81
CA LYS A 12 5.00 1.39 4.78
C LYS A 12 6.23 0.72 5.40
N ASP A 13 6.81 1.36 6.41
CA ASP A 13 7.96 0.82 7.14
C ASP A 13 7.60 -0.40 7.99
N LEU A 14 6.43 -0.40 8.63
CA LEU A 14 5.94 -1.52 9.44
C LEU A 14 5.61 -2.76 8.58
N TYR A 15 5.03 -2.55 7.41
CA TYR A 15 4.58 -3.63 6.52
C TYR A 15 5.58 -3.92 5.38
N LYS A 16 6.87 -3.77 5.65
CA LYS A 16 7.93 -4.20 4.72
C LYS A 16 7.89 -5.71 4.51
N THR A 17 8.04 -6.12 3.26
CA THR A 17 8.12 -7.54 2.91
C THR A 17 9.53 -8.10 3.12
N ALA A 18 9.68 -9.43 3.15
CA ALA A 18 10.98 -10.09 3.31
C ALA A 18 12.00 -9.73 2.20
N TYR A 19 11.52 -9.32 1.03
CA TYR A 19 12.35 -8.86 -0.11
C TYR A 19 12.76 -7.38 0.01
N GLU A 20 11.97 -6.58 0.72
CA GLU A 20 12.21 -5.15 0.94
C GLU A 20 13.15 -4.89 2.14
N ILE A 21 13.26 -5.86 3.06
CA ILE A 21 14.16 -5.78 4.20
C ILE A 21 15.60 -6.09 3.77
N SER A 22 16.55 -5.29 4.30
CA SER A 22 17.98 -5.55 4.11
C SER A 22 18.38 -6.91 4.69
N GLN A 23 18.93 -7.78 3.86
CA GLN A 23 19.38 -9.11 4.30
C GLN A 23 20.53 -9.02 5.31
N LYS A 24 21.31 -7.93 5.29
CA LYS A 24 22.32 -7.65 6.32
C LYS A 24 21.68 -7.50 7.71
N ALA A 25 20.57 -6.76 7.80
CA ALA A 25 19.85 -6.57 9.07
C ALA A 25 19.27 -7.89 9.60
N ILE A 26 18.79 -8.76 8.69
CA ILE A 26 18.35 -10.11 9.06
C ILE A 26 19.50 -10.95 9.63
N ILE A 27 20.69 -10.87 9.03
CA ILE A 27 21.90 -11.55 9.50
C ILE A 27 22.34 -11.00 10.86
N ASP A 28 22.33 -9.68 11.05
CA ASP A 28 22.70 -9.04 12.32
C ASP A 28 21.76 -9.50 13.45
N MET A 29 20.44 -9.42 13.25
CA MET A 29 19.46 -9.93 14.22
C MET A 29 19.57 -11.44 14.46
N ALA A 30 19.98 -12.21 13.44
CA ALA A 30 20.23 -13.64 13.60
C ALA A 30 21.49 -13.89 14.46
N ALA A 31 22.52 -13.07 14.33
CA ALA A 31 23.74 -13.15 15.14
C ALA A 31 23.45 -12.79 16.60
N ASP A 32 22.71 -11.70 16.83
CA ASP A 32 22.32 -11.23 18.16
C ASP A 32 21.59 -12.32 18.96
N ARG A 33 20.56 -12.94 18.36
CA ARG A 33 19.86 -14.05 19.03
C ARG A 33 20.65 -15.35 19.03
N GLY A 34 21.61 -15.50 18.11
CA GLY A 34 22.46 -16.67 17.95
C GLY A 34 23.32 -16.96 19.19
N ALA A 35 23.67 -15.92 19.97
CA ALA A 35 24.38 -16.05 21.24
C ALA A 35 23.62 -16.90 22.28
N PHE A 36 22.29 -16.96 22.18
CA PHE A 36 21.41 -17.69 23.11
C PHE A 36 20.93 -19.04 22.55
N ILE A 37 21.43 -19.47 21.38
CA ILE A 37 21.02 -20.71 20.71
C ILE A 37 22.14 -21.75 20.81
N CYS A 38 21.89 -22.86 21.52
CA CYS A 38 22.86 -23.92 21.75
C CYS A 38 23.30 -24.64 20.46
N GLN A 39 22.34 -24.96 19.59
CA GLN A 39 22.58 -25.52 18.25
C GLN A 39 22.56 -24.39 17.22
N SER A 40 21.75 -24.50 16.16
CA SER A 40 21.63 -23.48 15.13
C SER A 40 20.17 -23.09 14.91
N GLN A 41 19.91 -22.31 13.88
CA GLN A 41 18.59 -21.84 13.47
C GLN A 41 18.46 -21.83 11.96
N SER A 42 17.24 -22.06 11.48
CA SER A 42 16.91 -22.02 10.05
C SER A 42 16.84 -20.58 9.55
N LEU A 43 17.93 -20.09 8.95
CA LEU A 43 18.02 -18.74 8.39
C LEU A 43 17.70 -18.72 6.89
N ASN A 44 16.49 -18.32 6.53
CA ASN A 44 16.12 -18.08 5.12
C ASN A 44 16.56 -16.69 4.68
N LEU A 45 17.18 -16.60 3.50
CA LEU A 45 17.57 -15.33 2.87
C LEU A 45 16.77 -15.10 1.59
N PHE A 46 16.44 -13.84 1.33
CA PHE A 46 15.57 -13.41 0.23
C PHE A 46 16.32 -12.43 -0.67
N LEU A 47 16.34 -12.69 -1.97
CA LEU A 47 17.04 -11.87 -2.96
C LEU A 47 16.15 -11.68 -4.19
N GLU A 48 15.79 -10.44 -4.52
CA GLU A 48 15.03 -10.19 -5.75
C GLU A 48 15.86 -10.44 -7.01
N ASN A 49 17.10 -9.93 -7.02
CA ASN A 49 18.02 -10.07 -8.14
C ASN A 49 19.28 -10.80 -7.66
N PRO A 50 19.28 -12.14 -7.66
CA PRO A 50 20.43 -12.92 -7.23
C PRO A 50 21.61 -12.65 -8.16
N ASN A 51 22.74 -12.26 -7.59
CA ASN A 51 24.00 -12.13 -8.31
C ASN A 51 25.12 -12.77 -7.48
N PHE A 52 26.16 -13.28 -8.14
CA PHE A 52 27.27 -13.96 -7.47
C PHE A 52 27.95 -13.09 -6.41
N ALA A 53 28.28 -11.84 -6.72
CA ALA A 53 28.90 -10.92 -5.76
C ALA A 53 28.05 -10.69 -4.51
N LYS A 54 26.71 -10.58 -4.65
CA LYS A 54 25.76 -10.42 -3.53
C LYS A 54 25.64 -11.69 -2.70
N MET A 55 25.53 -12.85 -3.34
CA MET A 55 25.46 -14.13 -2.62
C MET A 55 26.76 -14.40 -1.85
N THR A 56 27.90 -14.18 -2.51
CA THR A 56 29.22 -14.33 -1.89
C THR A 56 29.39 -13.37 -0.72
N SER A 57 29.05 -12.08 -0.88
CA SER A 57 29.19 -11.11 0.20
C SER A 57 28.29 -11.45 1.40
N MET A 58 27.05 -11.91 1.18
CA MET A 58 26.17 -12.38 2.25
C MET A 58 26.74 -13.60 2.98
N HIS A 59 27.26 -14.59 2.25
CA HIS A 59 27.86 -15.78 2.87
C HIS A 59 29.06 -15.43 3.73
N PHE A 60 29.98 -14.61 3.22
CA PHE A 60 31.12 -14.14 3.98
C PHE A 60 30.72 -13.27 5.16
N TYR A 61 29.67 -12.47 5.03
CA TYR A 61 29.14 -11.66 6.12
C TYR A 61 28.57 -12.53 7.25
N SER A 62 27.70 -13.49 6.93
CA SER A 62 27.16 -14.46 7.90
C SER A 62 28.26 -15.25 8.61
N TRP A 63 29.31 -15.66 7.88
CA TRP A 63 30.45 -16.37 8.46
C TRP A 63 31.24 -15.50 9.42
N LYS A 64 31.57 -14.26 9.03
CA LYS A 64 32.26 -13.29 9.90
C LYS A 64 31.44 -12.93 11.15
N ALA A 65 30.11 -12.93 11.04
CA ALA A 65 29.20 -12.72 12.17
C ALA A 65 29.10 -13.93 13.11
N GLY A 66 29.79 -15.04 12.83
CA GLY A 66 29.82 -16.23 13.70
C GLY A 66 28.56 -17.10 13.62
N LEU A 67 27.74 -16.96 12.58
CA LEU A 67 26.54 -17.79 12.41
C LEU A 67 26.91 -19.22 12.05
N LYS A 68 26.36 -20.18 12.80
CA LYS A 68 26.53 -21.63 12.54
C LYS A 68 25.83 -22.05 11.24
N THR A 69 24.63 -21.52 10.99
CA THR A 69 23.92 -21.66 9.70
C THR A 69 23.86 -20.29 9.03
N GLY A 70 24.73 -20.08 8.04
CA GLY A 70 24.78 -18.82 7.29
C GLY A 70 23.64 -18.65 6.27
N MET A 71 23.05 -19.77 5.81
CA MET A 71 21.90 -19.79 4.90
C MET A 71 21.24 -21.17 4.94
N TYR A 72 19.91 -21.20 5.01
CA TYR A 72 19.09 -22.42 4.89
C TYR A 72 18.51 -22.53 3.48
N TYR A 73 17.54 -21.68 3.13
CA TYR A 73 17.12 -21.49 1.75
C TYR A 73 17.47 -20.09 1.25
N LEU A 74 17.87 -20.05 -0.02
CA LEU A 74 17.84 -18.84 -0.81
C LEU A 74 16.52 -18.78 -1.57
N ARG A 75 15.73 -17.74 -1.33
CA ARG A 75 14.50 -17.47 -2.06
C ARG A 75 14.73 -16.33 -3.02
N SER A 76 14.83 -16.66 -4.30
CA SER A 76 14.87 -15.66 -5.37
C SER A 76 13.46 -15.26 -5.80
N LYS A 77 13.30 -14.01 -6.24
CA LYS A 77 12.11 -13.58 -6.98
C LYS A 77 12.44 -13.59 -8.47
N ALA A 78 11.50 -13.99 -9.33
CA ALA A 78 11.69 -13.84 -10.77
C ALA A 78 11.70 -12.35 -11.13
N ALA A 79 12.50 -11.95 -12.12
CA ALA A 79 12.59 -10.57 -12.58
C ALA A 79 11.25 -10.03 -13.11
N THR A 80 10.37 -10.92 -13.57
CA THR A 80 9.01 -10.61 -13.98
C THR A 80 8.01 -11.38 -13.13
N ASP A 81 7.11 -10.65 -12.47
CA ASP A 81 5.98 -11.26 -11.79
C ASP A 81 5.02 -11.82 -12.84
N ALA A 82 4.69 -13.11 -12.75
CA ALA A 82 3.64 -13.70 -13.58
C ALA A 82 2.33 -12.91 -13.35
N ILE A 83 1.64 -12.58 -14.44
CA ILE A 83 0.39 -11.81 -14.39
C ILE A 83 -0.58 -12.57 -13.48
N LYS A 84 -0.89 -11.99 -12.31
CA LYS A 84 -1.87 -12.56 -11.38
C LYS A 84 -3.26 -12.30 -11.95
N PHE A 85 -3.93 -13.35 -12.44
CA PHE A 85 -5.20 -13.29 -13.16
C PHE A 85 -6.44 -12.95 -12.29
N THR A 86 -6.26 -12.36 -11.10
CA THR A 86 -7.32 -12.28 -10.09
C THR A 86 -8.07 -10.95 -10.06
N VAL A 87 -7.66 -9.94 -10.83
CA VAL A 87 -8.34 -8.64 -10.83
C VAL A 87 -8.46 -8.11 -12.25
N ASP A 88 -9.68 -7.73 -12.66
CA ASP A 88 -9.93 -6.97 -13.88
C ASP A 88 -9.09 -5.70 -13.86
N LYS A 89 -8.05 -5.63 -14.71
CA LYS A 89 -7.16 -4.48 -14.83
C LYS A 89 -7.91 -3.19 -15.18
N SER A 90 -9.08 -3.31 -15.80
CA SER A 90 -9.98 -2.20 -16.13
C SER A 90 -10.58 -1.48 -14.92
N LYS A 91 -10.58 -2.09 -13.72
CA LYS A 91 -11.09 -1.47 -12.49
C LYS A 91 -10.00 -0.79 -11.64
N LEU A 92 -8.72 -0.97 -12.01
CA LEU A 92 -7.57 -0.41 -11.29
C LEU A 92 -7.06 0.89 -11.91
N GLU A 93 -7.44 1.19 -13.16
CA GLU A 93 -7.26 2.50 -13.76
C GLU A 93 -8.39 3.43 -13.31
N GLN A 94 -8.25 4.03 -12.12
CA GLN A 94 -9.05 5.21 -11.81
C GLN A 94 -8.52 6.41 -12.62
N PRO A 95 -9.41 7.25 -13.16
CA PRO A 95 -9.03 8.27 -14.12
C PRO A 95 -8.14 9.32 -13.46
N ALA A 96 -7.01 9.61 -14.11
CA ALA A 96 -6.24 10.81 -13.84
C ALA A 96 -7.13 12.04 -14.05
N GLY A 97 -7.45 12.74 -12.96
CA GLY A 97 -7.91 14.14 -13.00
C GLY A 97 -9.34 14.37 -13.48
N ALA A 98 -10.34 13.88 -12.74
CA ALA A 98 -11.63 14.57 -12.73
C ALA A 98 -11.49 15.81 -11.84
N LYS A 99 -11.31 16.98 -12.47
CA LYS A 99 -11.64 18.25 -11.82
C LYS A 99 -13.04 18.12 -11.25
N VAL A 100 -13.20 18.49 -9.98
CA VAL A 100 -14.51 18.61 -9.34
C VAL A 100 -15.28 19.69 -10.11
N ALA A 101 -16.05 19.26 -11.10
CA ALA A 101 -17.11 20.06 -11.68
C ALA A 101 -18.37 19.70 -10.89
N GLU A 102 -18.96 20.71 -10.25
CA GLU A 102 -20.22 20.61 -9.53
C GLU A 102 -21.29 19.91 -10.39
N PRO A 103 -22.16 19.07 -9.79
CA PRO A 103 -23.24 18.45 -10.53
C PRO A 103 -24.34 19.50 -10.77
N ALA A 104 -24.29 20.19 -11.90
CA ALA A 104 -25.43 20.94 -12.41
C ALA A 104 -26.41 19.94 -13.04
N MET A 105 -27.53 19.65 -12.37
CA MET A 105 -28.66 18.96 -12.99
C MET A 105 -29.60 19.97 -13.62
N ALA A 106 -29.82 19.84 -14.93
CA ALA A 106 -30.81 20.60 -15.67
C ALA A 106 -32.22 20.08 -15.37
N VAL A 107 -33.14 20.98 -15.02
CA VAL A 107 -34.59 20.71 -14.99
C VAL A 107 -35.24 21.53 -16.11
N ALA A 108 -36.26 20.93 -16.75
CA ALA A 108 -37.08 21.56 -17.77
C ALA A 108 -37.63 22.91 -17.28
N ASN A 109 -37.51 23.93 -18.13
CA ASN A 109 -37.77 25.37 -17.89
C ASN A 109 -36.62 26.20 -17.28
N GLY A 110 -35.48 26.19 -17.97
CA GLY A 110 -34.82 27.45 -18.36
C GLY A 110 -34.22 28.38 -17.29
N SER A 111 -34.08 27.95 -16.03
CA SER A 111 -33.36 28.72 -15.02
C SER A 111 -32.48 27.80 -14.16
N THR A 112 -31.19 28.14 -14.09
CA THR A 112 -30.18 27.41 -13.31
C THR A 112 -30.17 27.95 -11.88
N MET A 113 -30.57 27.13 -10.90
CA MET A 113 -30.38 27.42 -9.48
C MET A 113 -29.42 26.40 -8.86
N SER A 114 -28.62 26.85 -7.89
CA SER A 114 -27.64 26.01 -7.18
C SER A 114 -28.34 25.01 -6.24
N ALA A 115 -27.70 23.87 -5.98
CA ALA A 115 -28.21 22.83 -5.07
C ALA A 115 -28.45 23.36 -3.64
N ASP A 116 -27.69 24.36 -3.20
CA ASP A 116 -27.87 25.02 -1.91
C ASP A 116 -29.18 25.82 -1.82
N ALA A 117 -29.64 26.41 -2.93
CA ALA A 117 -30.91 27.14 -2.97
C ALA A 117 -32.11 26.18 -2.88
N ALA A 118 -32.01 24.99 -3.48
CA ALA A 118 -33.03 23.95 -3.35
C ALA A 118 -33.13 23.38 -1.92
N ALA A 119 -32.00 23.26 -1.21
CA ALA A 119 -31.98 22.83 0.19
C ALA A 119 -32.58 23.90 1.14
N GLN A 120 -32.42 25.19 0.83
CA GLN A 120 -33.05 26.28 1.58
C GLN A 120 -34.57 26.31 1.39
N ILE A 121 -35.06 26.06 0.18
CA ILE A 121 -36.51 26.04 -0.11
C ILE A 121 -37.22 24.83 0.54
N ALA A 122 -36.50 23.71 0.72
CA ALA A 122 -37.05 22.51 1.33
C ALA A 122 -37.41 22.65 2.83
N CYS A 123 -36.81 23.59 3.56
CA CYS A 123 -37.11 23.83 4.98
C CYS A 123 -36.65 25.23 5.43
N SER A 124 -37.16 26.28 4.79
CA SER A 124 -36.89 27.67 5.19
C SER A 124 -37.78 28.08 6.37
N LEU A 125 -37.18 28.58 7.44
CA LEU A 125 -37.89 29.23 8.55
C LEU A 125 -38.25 30.70 8.25
N ASP A 126 -37.57 31.31 7.28
CA ASP A 126 -37.69 32.74 6.94
C ASP A 126 -38.65 32.99 5.76
N ASP A 127 -39.07 31.94 5.04
CA ASP A 127 -40.10 32.02 3.98
C ASP A 127 -41.07 30.81 4.06
N PRO A 128 -42.09 30.88 4.94
CA PRO A 128 -42.98 29.76 5.22
C PRO A 128 -43.95 29.43 4.08
N ASP A 129 -44.21 30.36 3.16
CA ASP A 129 -45.16 30.16 2.05
C ASP A 129 -44.56 29.32 0.90
N SER A 130 -43.22 29.25 0.80
CA SER A 130 -42.49 28.49 -0.22
C SER A 130 -41.99 27.12 0.27
N CYS A 131 -42.30 26.74 1.52
CA CYS A 131 -41.84 25.48 2.13
C CYS A 131 -42.74 24.30 1.76
N GLU A 132 -42.31 23.48 0.79
CA GLU A 132 -43.08 22.33 0.30
C GLU A 132 -43.33 21.25 1.38
N MET A 133 -42.48 21.17 2.41
CA MET A 133 -42.58 20.15 3.48
C MET A 133 -43.54 20.51 4.63
N CYS A 134 -44.01 21.76 4.70
CA CYS A 134 -44.97 22.21 5.72
C CYS A 134 -46.41 22.31 5.21
N SER A 135 -46.67 21.90 3.96
CA SER A 135 -48.03 21.82 3.42
C SER A 135 -48.73 20.53 3.85
N GLY A 136 -49.22 20.55 5.09
CA GLY A 136 -50.15 19.57 5.68
C GLY A 136 -51.23 20.28 6.47
#